data_AF-A0A9N7NP55-F1
#
_entry.id   AF-A0A9N7NP55-F1
#
_cell.length_a   1.000
_cell.length_b   1.000
_cell.length_c   1.000
_cell.angle_alpha   90.00
_cell.angle_beta   90.00
_cell.angle_gamma   90.00
#
_symmetry.space_group_name_H-M   'P 1'
#
loop_
_entity.id
_entity.type
_entity.pdbx_description
1 polymer ?
#
loop_
_entity_poly.entity_id
_entity_poly.type
_entity_poly.pdbx_seq_one_letter_code
_entity_poly.pdbx_strand_id
1 'polypeptide(L)'
;MAKPIPHLKSSIFSRETILCLSGFAATIILCSPWICTTTSSVPWPPISSVSSPEKTFYDDPQTRYTMDKPMTNWDEKRSHWLQINPNFASQNRVMVVTGSQPGPCKNPAGDHLLLRFFKNKVDYCRIHGWEIFYNNAFLDPEMKSVWAKVPIIRAAMLARPDVEWLFWVDSDAIFTDMDFEIPFDKYKDHNVVIHGWPDMIYKEKSWVSVNTGAVLIRNCQWSMDFLDVWAGMSPRSPNYAEWGRILSSTLTDKKSPRPDEQSAFVYLLLKGDRKWTDRIYVENEYSLHGYWLGIVGKFERIAAKYSEIERRVKGLRRRHAEVDGGGRRAEMWRHAAGGGEGPEGWRRPFVTHFTGCQPCSGDHSPDYKGDSCWVGMERALNFADNQVLRNYGFMRPDLKNGSRLRPVPFDYPVKI
;
A
#
# COMPACT_ATOMS: atom_id res chain seq x y z
N MET A 1 73.00 -27.93 -10.89
CA MET A 1 73.82 -27.21 -11.90
C MET A 1 73.13 -27.30 -13.26
N ALA A 2 73.34 -26.31 -14.13
CA ALA A 2 73.20 -26.31 -15.60
C ALA A 2 71.86 -26.77 -16.27
N LYS A 3 71.30 -25.87 -17.10
CA LYS A 3 70.51 -26.20 -18.30
C LYS A 3 71.42 -26.80 -19.40
N PRO A 4 70.85 -27.37 -20.49
CA PRO A 4 70.90 -26.62 -21.75
C PRO A 4 69.60 -26.58 -22.58
N ILE A 5 69.61 -25.68 -23.57
CA ILE A 5 68.66 -25.37 -24.68
C ILE A 5 69.51 -25.55 -25.98
N PRO A 6 69.04 -26.12 -27.13
CA PRO A 6 68.23 -25.46 -28.21
C PRO A 6 67.21 -26.41 -28.92
N HIS A 7 66.42 -26.11 -29.97
CA HIS A 7 66.07 -24.89 -30.76
C HIS A 7 64.75 -25.09 -31.59
N LEU A 8 64.17 -23.98 -32.13
CA LEU A 8 63.26 -23.84 -33.31
C LEU A 8 61.93 -24.68 -33.35
N LYS A 9 60.73 -24.21 -33.77
CA LYS A 9 60.09 -22.95 -34.27
C LYS A 9 58.55 -23.23 -34.31
N SER A 10 57.56 -22.34 -34.53
CA SER A 10 57.43 -20.88 -34.73
C SER A 10 55.95 -20.45 -34.68
N SER A 11 55.67 -19.17 -34.39
CA SER A 11 54.37 -18.44 -34.56
C SER A 11 53.25 -18.78 -33.55
N ILE A 12 52.34 -17.89 -33.14
CA ILE A 12 51.94 -16.53 -33.59
C ILE A 12 51.99 -15.50 -32.43
N PHE A 13 52.01 -14.21 -32.77
CA PHE A 13 52.24 -13.03 -31.91
C PHE A 13 51.07 -12.63 -30.98
N SER A 14 51.37 -11.76 -30.02
CA SER A 14 50.47 -11.11 -29.05
C SER A 14 50.56 -9.57 -29.10
N ARG A 15 49.86 -8.88 -28.18
CA ARG A 15 49.83 -7.41 -27.90
C ARG A 15 48.86 -6.58 -28.77
N GLU A 16 48.34 -5.42 -28.33
CA GLU A 16 48.12 -4.80 -27.01
C GLU A 16 47.04 -3.69 -27.16
N THR A 17 46.45 -3.27 -26.03
CA THR A 17 45.85 -1.95 -25.72
C THR A 17 45.53 -0.97 -26.86
N ILE A 18 44.24 -0.59 -27.02
CA ILE A 18 43.84 0.63 -27.73
C ILE A 18 42.88 1.48 -26.87
N LEU A 19 43.28 2.75 -26.69
CA LEU A 19 42.48 3.84 -26.17
C LEU A 19 42.22 4.79 -27.34
N CYS A 20 40.96 5.12 -27.68
CA CYS A 20 40.67 6.02 -28.80
C CYS A 20 39.57 7.04 -28.49
N LEU A 21 39.96 8.32 -28.51
CA LEU A 21 39.11 9.49 -28.70
C LEU A 21 39.10 9.87 -30.20
N SER A 22 37.94 9.88 -30.83
CA SER A 22 37.60 10.63 -32.05
C SER A 22 36.11 10.38 -32.35
N GLY A 23 35.36 11.21 -33.07
CA GLY A 23 35.65 12.50 -33.71
C GLY A 23 34.42 12.85 -34.57
N PHE A 24 34.04 14.13 -34.65
CA PHE A 24 32.82 14.55 -35.36
C PHE A 24 32.80 14.13 -36.83
N ALA A 25 31.67 13.57 -37.29
CA ALA A 25 31.32 13.48 -38.70
C ALA A 25 29.93 14.12 -38.89
N ALA A 26 29.88 15.20 -39.68
CA ALA A 26 28.65 15.92 -39.95
C ALA A 26 27.79 15.18 -41.00
N THR A 27 26.47 15.32 -40.92
CA THR A 27 25.59 15.06 -42.07
C THR A 27 24.58 16.20 -42.17
N ILE A 28 24.72 16.98 -43.23
CA ILE A 28 23.85 18.10 -43.56
C ILE A 28 22.50 17.52 -44.03
N ILE A 29 21.42 17.87 -43.33
CA ILE A 29 20.06 17.67 -43.84
C ILE A 29 19.51 19.05 -44.22
N LEU A 30 18.99 19.13 -45.45
CA LEU A 30 18.59 20.36 -46.12
C LEU A 30 17.43 21.06 -45.39
N CYS A 31 17.58 22.36 -45.15
CA CYS A 31 16.46 23.22 -44.78
C CYS A 31 15.46 23.31 -45.95
N SER A 32 14.17 23.18 -45.67
CA SER A 32 13.08 23.74 -46.48
C SER A 32 12.13 24.52 -45.58
N PRO A 33 11.77 25.77 -45.93
CA PRO A 33 11.14 26.69 -44.99
C PRO A 33 9.61 26.64 -45.08
N TRP A 34 8.95 25.92 -44.17
CA TRP A 34 7.49 25.97 -44.02
C TRP A 34 7.08 26.47 -42.64
N ILE A 35 7.00 27.81 -42.56
CA ILE A 35 6.04 28.58 -41.74
C ILE A 35 5.99 28.19 -40.25
N CYS A 36 6.75 28.93 -39.42
CA CYS A 36 6.44 29.07 -38.00
C CYS A 36 5.14 29.86 -37.82
N THR A 37 3.98 29.20 -37.89
CA THR A 37 2.75 29.74 -37.31
C THR A 37 2.90 29.78 -35.80
N THR A 38 3.11 30.99 -35.27
CA THR A 38 2.76 31.45 -33.92
C THR A 38 2.69 30.37 -32.85
N THR A 39 3.71 30.31 -32.00
CA THR A 39 3.63 29.59 -30.72
C THR A 39 2.47 30.13 -29.90
N SER A 40 1.35 29.41 -29.89
CA SER A 40 0.30 29.58 -28.89
C SER A 40 0.86 29.07 -27.58
N SER A 41 1.55 29.96 -26.85
CA SER A 41 1.82 29.73 -25.43
C SER A 41 0.46 29.64 -24.74
N VAL A 42 -0.03 28.42 -24.54
CA VAL A 42 -1.15 28.14 -23.66
C VAL A 42 -0.80 28.82 -22.33
N PRO A 43 -1.55 29.84 -21.90
CA PRO A 43 -1.27 30.47 -20.62
C PRO A 43 -1.44 29.39 -19.56
N TRP A 44 -0.43 29.22 -18.72
CA TRP A 44 -0.64 28.51 -17.46
C TRP A 44 -1.86 29.14 -16.80
N PRO A 45 -2.83 28.34 -16.28
CA PRO A 45 -3.94 28.92 -15.55
C PRO A 45 -3.35 29.82 -14.46
N PRO A 46 -3.87 31.05 -14.28
CA PRO A 46 -3.31 31.96 -13.30
C PRO A 46 -3.29 31.24 -11.97
N ILE A 47 -2.08 31.06 -11.41
CA ILE A 47 -1.92 30.50 -10.08
C ILE A 47 -2.66 31.47 -9.17
N SER A 48 -3.84 31.06 -8.69
CA SER A 48 -4.59 31.78 -7.68
C SER A 48 -3.88 31.57 -6.36
N SER A 49 -2.70 32.20 -6.23
CA SER A 49 -1.92 32.28 -4.99
C SER A 49 -2.60 33.24 -4.03
N VAL A 50 -3.86 32.96 -3.71
CA VAL A 50 -4.50 33.47 -2.51
C VAL A 50 -4.00 32.60 -1.37
N SER A 51 -2.75 32.83 -0.98
CA SER A 51 -2.35 32.56 0.40
C SER A 51 -3.28 33.42 1.25
N SER A 52 -4.24 32.81 1.95
CA SER A 52 -5.08 33.56 2.87
C SER A 52 -4.17 34.31 3.84
N PRO A 53 -4.39 35.61 4.10
CA PRO A 53 -3.61 36.35 5.08
C PRO A 53 -3.86 35.88 6.53
N GLU A 54 -4.84 34.99 6.72
CA GLU A 54 -5.16 34.39 8.02
C GLU A 54 -4.17 33.30 8.41
N LYS A 55 -3.53 33.49 9.56
CA LYS A 55 -2.56 32.55 10.12
C LYS A 55 -3.23 31.24 10.53
N THR A 56 -2.54 30.15 10.27
CA THR A 56 -2.96 28.79 10.62
C THR A 56 -2.00 28.16 11.63
N PHE A 57 -2.20 26.89 11.98
CA PHE A 57 -1.25 26.17 12.84
C PHE A 57 0.12 25.95 12.19
N TYR A 58 0.27 26.16 10.87
CA TYR A 58 1.56 26.15 10.18
C TYR A 58 2.42 27.39 10.50
N ASP A 59 1.81 28.47 10.97
CA ASP A 59 2.48 29.71 11.39
C ASP A 59 2.93 29.68 12.86
N ASP A 60 2.62 28.61 13.60
CA ASP A 60 3.04 28.40 14.98
C ASP A 60 4.44 27.75 15.03
N PRO A 61 5.49 28.45 15.51
CA PRO A 61 6.84 27.89 15.63
C PRO A 61 6.95 26.80 16.71
N GLN A 62 5.88 26.46 17.44
CA GLN A 62 5.78 25.32 18.34
C GLN A 62 5.17 24.07 17.70
N THR A 63 4.51 24.16 16.53
CA THR A 63 3.99 22.99 15.79
C THR A 63 5.12 22.03 15.42
N ARG A 64 4.97 20.73 15.76
CA ARG A 64 5.95 19.68 15.46
C ARG A 64 5.26 18.46 14.84
N TYR A 65 5.84 17.96 13.75
CA TYR A 65 5.44 16.72 13.07
C TYR A 65 6.02 15.48 13.77
N THR A 66 7.08 15.67 14.54
CA THR A 66 7.80 14.63 15.30
C THR A 66 7.01 14.12 16.51
N MET A 67 7.43 12.95 17.01
CA MET A 67 6.84 12.22 18.14
C MET A 67 7.47 12.61 19.50
N ASP A 68 8.21 13.72 19.57
CA ASP A 68 8.90 14.19 20.78
C ASP A 68 7.97 14.94 21.75
N LYS A 69 6.87 15.50 21.24
CA LYS A 69 5.86 16.24 22.01
C LYS A 69 4.46 15.88 21.53
N PRO A 70 3.49 15.66 22.43
CA PRO A 70 2.09 15.47 22.02
C PRO A 70 1.55 16.64 21.19
N MET A 71 0.74 16.34 20.17
CA MET A 71 0.00 17.37 19.45
C MET A 71 -1.30 17.65 20.22
N THR A 72 -1.49 18.89 20.65
CA THR A 72 -2.70 19.32 21.36
C THR A 72 -3.55 20.27 20.52
N ASN A 73 -4.85 20.30 20.81
CA ASN A 73 -5.87 21.11 20.15
C ASN A 73 -5.91 20.91 18.62
N TRP A 74 -5.70 19.67 18.17
CA TRP A 74 -5.62 19.31 16.76
C TRP A 74 -6.97 19.46 16.06
N ASP A 75 -8.08 19.10 16.72
CA ASP A 75 -9.42 19.22 16.13
C ASP A 75 -9.78 20.70 15.89
N GLU A 76 -9.40 21.60 16.80
CA GLU A 76 -9.54 23.05 16.63
C GLU A 76 -8.64 23.59 15.52
N LYS A 77 -7.35 23.20 15.51
CA LYS A 77 -6.38 23.60 14.47
C LYS A 77 -6.83 23.15 13.07
N ARG A 78 -7.30 21.91 12.94
CA ARG A 78 -7.81 21.31 11.71
C ARG A 78 -9.12 21.96 11.28
N SER A 79 -10.06 22.17 12.20
CA SER A 79 -11.33 22.85 11.91
C SER A 79 -11.13 24.29 11.45
N HIS A 80 -10.24 25.04 12.10
CA HIS A 80 -9.88 26.40 11.69
C HIS A 80 -9.26 26.41 10.29
N TRP A 81 -8.31 25.50 10.00
CA TRP A 81 -7.74 25.38 8.66
C TRP A 81 -8.80 25.07 7.59
N LEU A 82 -9.75 24.18 7.88
CA LEU A 82 -10.85 23.82 6.98
C LEU A 82 -11.84 24.96 6.73
N GLN A 83 -12.11 25.81 7.73
CA GLN A 83 -12.95 27.01 7.59
C GLN A 83 -12.35 28.02 6.61
N ILE A 84 -11.02 28.20 6.66
CA ILE A 84 -10.27 29.08 5.75
C ILE A 84 -10.15 28.46 4.34
N ASN A 85 -10.18 27.12 4.24
CA ASN A 85 -9.94 26.36 3.02
C ASN A 85 -11.16 25.48 2.62
N PRO A 86 -12.36 26.06 2.41
CA PRO A 86 -13.61 25.29 2.28
C PRO A 86 -13.63 24.37 1.04
N ASN A 87 -12.88 24.70 -0.03
CA ASN A 87 -12.72 23.84 -1.22
C ASN A 87 -12.08 22.48 -0.90
N PHE A 88 -11.40 22.35 0.24
CA PHE A 88 -10.77 21.12 0.68
C PHE A 88 -11.63 20.31 1.64
N ALA A 89 -12.75 20.83 2.14
CA ALA A 89 -13.61 20.13 3.09
C ALA A 89 -14.35 18.94 2.43
N SER A 90 -14.11 17.73 2.93
CA SER A 90 -14.83 16.52 2.53
C SER A 90 -14.86 15.51 3.67
N GLN A 91 -16.04 14.95 3.97
CA GLN A 91 -16.25 14.03 5.09
C GLN A 91 -15.63 12.64 4.90
N ASN A 92 -15.24 12.27 3.67
CA ASN A 92 -14.71 10.94 3.34
C ASN A 92 -13.46 11.00 2.44
N ARG A 93 -12.65 12.08 2.52
CA ARG A 93 -11.37 12.11 1.79
C ARG A 93 -10.38 11.14 2.43
N VAL A 94 -9.86 10.22 1.62
CA VAL A 94 -8.92 9.18 2.04
C VAL A 94 -7.55 9.42 1.43
N MET A 95 -6.50 9.25 2.25
CA MET A 95 -5.13 9.08 1.78
C MET A 95 -4.59 7.71 2.15
N VAL A 96 -4.17 6.94 1.16
CA VAL A 96 -3.39 5.71 1.40
C VAL A 96 -1.97 6.11 1.78
N VAL A 97 -1.48 5.57 2.88
CA VAL A 97 -0.11 5.77 3.37
C VAL A 97 0.60 4.42 3.34
N THR A 98 1.76 4.37 2.69
CA THR A 98 2.57 3.16 2.56
C THR A 98 4.04 3.56 2.57
N GLY A 99 4.95 2.59 2.73
CA GLY A 99 6.37 2.88 2.62
C GLY A 99 7.27 1.66 2.65
N SER A 100 8.53 1.89 2.31
CA SER A 100 9.62 0.90 2.40
C SER A 100 10.84 1.53 3.06
N GLN A 101 11.88 0.72 3.31
CA GLN A 101 13.19 1.22 3.72
C GLN A 101 13.83 2.15 2.66
N PRO A 102 14.72 3.08 3.06
CA PRO A 102 15.42 3.99 2.13
C PRO A 102 16.44 3.32 1.21
N GLY A 103 17.08 2.25 1.69
CA GLY A 103 18.09 1.52 0.92
C GLY A 103 17.48 0.53 -0.07
N PRO A 104 18.24 0.09 -1.08
CA PRO A 104 17.83 -1.02 -1.94
C PRO A 104 17.61 -2.29 -1.11
N CYS A 105 16.78 -3.19 -1.64
CA CYS A 105 16.52 -4.47 -1.02
C CYS A 105 17.76 -5.38 -1.04
N LYS A 106 17.87 -6.23 0.00
CA LYS A 106 18.94 -7.25 0.05
C LYS A 106 18.72 -8.32 -1.02
N ASN A 107 17.46 -8.66 -1.26
CA ASN A 107 17.06 -9.46 -2.41
C ASN A 107 16.87 -8.53 -3.63
N PRO A 108 17.62 -8.71 -4.73
CA PRO A 108 17.47 -7.88 -5.93
C PRO A 108 16.07 -7.91 -6.57
N ALA A 109 15.32 -9.01 -6.40
CA ALA A 109 13.94 -9.10 -6.86
C ALA A 109 12.93 -8.37 -5.93
N GLY A 110 13.36 -8.00 -4.73
CA GLY A 110 12.55 -7.30 -3.73
C GLY A 110 12.09 -5.92 -4.19
N ASP A 111 13.00 -5.10 -4.73
CA ASP A 111 12.66 -3.76 -5.25
C ASP A 111 11.70 -3.83 -6.45
N HIS A 112 11.83 -4.85 -7.30
CA HIS A 112 10.87 -5.08 -8.38
C HIS A 112 9.47 -5.42 -7.85
N LEU A 113 9.38 -6.25 -6.82
CA LEU A 113 8.10 -6.52 -6.16
C LEU A 113 7.55 -5.25 -5.51
N LEU A 114 8.33 -4.51 -4.72
CA LEU A 114 7.90 -3.26 -4.09
C LEU A 114 7.33 -2.25 -5.11
N LEU A 115 7.96 -2.11 -6.28
CA LEU A 115 7.42 -1.32 -7.39
C LEU A 115 6.05 -1.82 -7.86
N ARG A 116 5.85 -3.14 -7.99
CA ARG A 116 4.57 -3.72 -8.40
C ARG A 116 3.48 -3.59 -7.32
N PHE A 117 3.84 -3.76 -6.04
CA PHE A 117 2.97 -3.48 -4.90
C PHE A 117 2.54 -2.01 -4.88
N PHE A 118 3.48 -1.08 -5.13
CA PHE A 118 3.15 0.34 -5.23
C PHE A 118 2.25 0.65 -6.43
N LYS A 119 2.52 0.11 -7.62
CA LYS A 119 1.64 0.22 -8.79
C LYS A 119 0.20 -0.21 -8.45
N ASN A 120 0.02 -1.36 -7.79
CA ASN A 120 -1.31 -1.83 -7.40
C ASN A 120 -2.04 -0.81 -6.49
N LYS A 121 -1.34 -0.25 -5.50
CA LYS A 121 -1.90 0.80 -4.63
C LYS A 121 -2.25 2.06 -5.43
N VAL A 122 -1.39 2.49 -6.37
CA VAL A 122 -1.64 3.64 -7.27
C VAL A 122 -2.86 3.39 -8.19
N ASP A 123 -2.99 2.19 -8.75
CA ASP A 123 -4.13 1.81 -9.58
C ASP A 123 -5.45 1.89 -8.79
N TYR A 124 -5.46 1.36 -7.56
CA TYR A 124 -6.63 1.44 -6.70
C TYR A 124 -6.95 2.90 -6.35
N CYS A 125 -5.97 3.68 -5.91
CA CYS A 125 -6.18 5.08 -5.54
C CYS A 125 -6.72 5.90 -6.73
N ARG A 126 -6.20 5.68 -7.94
CA ARG A 126 -6.71 6.31 -9.17
C ARG A 126 -8.18 5.96 -9.45
N ILE A 127 -8.56 4.68 -9.33
CA ILE A 127 -9.94 4.22 -9.60
C ILE A 127 -10.94 4.80 -8.58
N HIS A 128 -10.52 4.97 -7.33
CA HIS A 128 -11.37 5.44 -6.23
C HIS A 128 -11.28 6.94 -5.94
N GLY A 129 -10.44 7.69 -6.68
CA GLY A 129 -10.22 9.12 -6.47
C GLY A 129 -9.51 9.45 -5.15
N TRP A 130 -8.72 8.51 -4.63
CA TRP A 130 -7.96 8.67 -3.39
C TRP A 130 -6.53 9.13 -3.70
N GLU A 131 -5.90 9.73 -2.69
CA GLU A 131 -4.50 10.14 -2.77
C GLU A 131 -3.59 9.08 -2.14
N ILE A 132 -2.31 9.11 -2.49
CA ILE A 132 -1.32 8.18 -1.97
C ILE A 132 -0.03 8.89 -1.57
N PHE A 133 0.45 8.61 -0.36
CA PHE A 133 1.75 9.02 0.13
C PHE A 133 2.64 7.79 0.30
N TYR A 134 3.76 7.77 -0.43
CA TYR A 134 4.80 6.74 -0.30
C TYR A 134 6.00 7.32 0.43
N ASN A 135 6.25 6.85 1.65
CA ASN A 135 7.42 7.24 2.40
C ASN A 135 8.55 6.22 2.25
N ASN A 136 9.75 6.68 1.91
CA ASN A 136 10.97 5.87 1.87
C ASN A 136 12.05 6.38 2.86
N ALA A 137 11.69 7.15 3.89
CA ALA A 137 12.62 7.75 4.84
C ALA A 137 12.30 7.37 6.31
N PHE A 138 13.29 7.40 7.19
CA PHE A 138 13.05 7.28 8.63
C PHE A 138 12.78 8.67 9.22
N LEU A 139 11.51 8.96 9.54
CA LEU A 139 11.10 10.23 10.16
C LEU A 139 11.44 10.30 11.66
N ASP A 140 11.80 9.17 12.26
CA ASP A 140 12.30 9.06 13.62
C ASP A 140 13.53 8.12 13.63
N PRO A 141 14.64 8.48 14.31
CA PRO A 141 15.87 7.69 14.29
C PRO A 141 15.79 6.37 15.10
N GLU A 142 14.83 6.24 16.00
CA GLU A 142 14.64 5.09 16.89
C GLU A 142 13.51 4.17 16.36
N MET A 143 12.40 4.74 15.89
CA MET A 143 11.28 4.00 15.30
C MET A 143 11.54 3.63 13.83
N LYS A 144 12.32 2.56 13.65
CA LYS A 144 12.65 1.95 12.36
C LYS A 144 11.82 0.68 12.12
N SER A 145 11.92 0.13 10.89
CA SER A 145 11.25 -1.11 10.49
C SER A 145 9.73 -1.00 10.72
N VAL A 146 9.11 -2.02 11.30
CA VAL A 146 7.67 -2.12 11.56
C VAL A 146 7.10 -0.94 12.37
N TRP A 147 7.87 -0.34 13.28
CA TRP A 147 7.48 0.84 14.06
C TRP A 147 7.49 2.15 13.25
N ALA A 148 8.14 2.20 12.08
CA ALA A 148 8.27 3.43 11.29
C ALA A 148 6.92 3.97 10.79
N LYS A 149 5.87 3.14 10.72
CA LYS A 149 4.52 3.56 10.32
C LYS A 149 3.95 4.66 11.22
N VAL A 150 4.19 4.59 12.53
CA VAL A 150 3.62 5.52 13.52
C VAL A 150 4.01 6.99 13.26
N PRO A 151 5.30 7.38 13.17
CA PRO A 151 5.69 8.76 12.85
C PRO A 151 5.30 9.18 11.42
N ILE A 152 5.22 8.25 10.46
CA ILE A 152 4.76 8.54 9.09
C ILE A 152 3.28 8.92 9.08
N ILE A 153 2.43 8.16 9.78
CA ILE A 153 0.99 8.44 9.90
C ILE A 153 0.78 9.80 10.57
N ARG A 154 1.47 10.07 11.70
CA ARG A 154 1.39 11.38 12.38
C ARG A 154 1.81 12.52 11.44
N ALA A 155 2.94 12.41 10.77
CA ALA A 155 3.42 13.45 9.86
C ALA A 155 2.42 13.70 8.71
N ALA A 156 1.82 12.64 8.16
CA ALA A 156 0.78 12.73 7.14
C ALA A 156 -0.51 13.39 7.67
N MET A 157 -0.94 13.10 8.91
CA MET A 157 -2.10 13.76 9.54
C MET A 157 -1.92 15.28 9.62
N LEU A 158 -0.74 15.75 10.09
CA LEU A 158 -0.42 17.17 10.14
C LEU A 158 -0.31 17.81 8.75
N ALA A 159 0.30 17.10 7.79
CA ALA A 159 0.49 17.62 6.43
C ALA A 159 -0.82 17.72 5.63
N ARG A 160 -1.84 16.92 5.99
CA ARG A 160 -3.11 16.78 5.28
C ARG A 160 -4.31 16.97 6.21
N PRO A 161 -4.53 18.19 6.76
CA PRO A 161 -5.72 18.50 7.56
C PRO A 161 -7.04 18.34 6.78
N ASP A 162 -6.99 18.26 5.45
CA ASP A 162 -8.14 18.02 4.58
C ASP A 162 -8.54 16.53 4.43
N VAL A 163 -7.65 15.60 4.77
CA VAL A 163 -7.92 14.16 4.76
C VAL A 163 -8.68 13.81 6.03
N GLU A 164 -9.78 13.06 5.91
CA GLU A 164 -10.52 12.53 7.05
C GLU A 164 -9.96 11.18 7.51
N TRP A 165 -9.58 10.31 6.56
CA TRP A 165 -9.07 8.97 6.85
C TRP A 165 -7.69 8.74 6.23
N LEU A 166 -6.72 8.42 7.06
CA LEU A 166 -5.45 7.87 6.62
C LEU A 166 -5.56 6.35 6.63
N PHE A 167 -5.30 5.71 5.50
CA PHE A 167 -5.29 4.26 5.37
C PHE A 167 -3.83 3.79 5.30
N TRP A 168 -3.27 3.36 6.42
CA TRP A 168 -1.97 2.70 6.40
C TRP A 168 -2.11 1.32 5.73
N VAL A 169 -1.26 1.05 4.75
CA VAL A 169 -1.19 -0.24 4.05
C VAL A 169 0.29 -0.65 3.91
N ASP A 170 0.67 -1.78 4.52
CA ASP A 170 2.04 -2.31 4.48
C ASP A 170 2.50 -2.57 3.04
N SER A 171 3.82 -2.51 2.81
CA SER A 171 4.39 -2.62 1.47
C SER A 171 4.05 -3.94 0.76
N ASP A 172 3.92 -5.04 1.51
CA ASP A 172 3.59 -6.39 1.06
C ASP A 172 2.07 -6.73 1.13
N ALA A 173 1.22 -5.71 1.26
CA ALA A 173 -0.24 -5.82 1.10
C ALA A 173 -0.73 -5.30 -0.27
N ILE A 174 -1.71 -5.99 -0.86
CA ILE A 174 -2.25 -5.78 -2.22
C ILE A 174 -3.76 -5.56 -2.12
N PHE A 175 -4.29 -4.58 -2.84
CA PHE A 175 -5.72 -4.51 -3.14
C PHE A 175 -6.07 -5.55 -4.21
N THR A 176 -6.83 -6.57 -3.83
CA THR A 176 -7.23 -7.69 -4.70
C THR A 176 -8.69 -7.66 -5.12
N ASP A 177 -9.53 -6.80 -4.53
CA ASP A 177 -10.76 -6.33 -5.16
C ASP A 177 -10.62 -4.85 -5.52
N MET A 178 -10.43 -4.56 -6.81
CA MET A 178 -10.30 -3.19 -7.31
C MET A 178 -11.66 -2.49 -7.40
N ASP A 179 -12.77 -3.25 -7.32
CA ASP A 179 -14.15 -2.73 -7.38
C ASP A 179 -14.72 -2.39 -5.98
N PHE A 180 -14.12 -2.87 -4.89
CA PHE A 180 -14.62 -2.74 -3.50
C PHE A 180 -14.57 -1.30 -2.99
N GLU A 181 -15.59 -0.85 -2.24
CA GLU A 181 -15.61 0.47 -1.58
C GLU A 181 -15.76 0.28 -0.07
N ILE A 182 -14.98 1.04 0.72
CA ILE A 182 -15.01 0.96 2.19
C ILE A 182 -16.31 1.60 2.72
N PRO A 183 -17.10 0.90 3.57
CA PRO A 183 -18.39 1.39 4.05
C PRO A 183 -18.22 2.39 5.21
N PHE A 184 -17.71 3.59 4.93
CA PHE A 184 -17.34 4.57 5.98
C PHE A 184 -18.46 4.93 6.98
N ASP A 185 -19.73 4.88 6.57
CA ASP A 185 -20.88 5.09 7.45
C ASP A 185 -20.94 4.08 8.62
N LYS A 186 -20.40 2.87 8.44
CA LYS A 186 -20.24 1.83 9.48
C LYS A 186 -19.30 2.29 10.60
N TYR A 187 -18.35 3.18 10.28
CA TYR A 187 -17.27 3.62 11.17
C TYR A 187 -17.42 5.06 11.66
N LYS A 188 -18.58 5.71 11.42
CA LYS A 188 -18.83 7.11 11.76
C LYS A 188 -18.52 7.46 13.24
N ASP A 189 -18.81 6.53 14.15
CA ASP A 189 -18.61 6.70 15.61
C ASP A 189 -17.22 6.25 16.10
N HIS A 190 -16.36 5.80 15.19
CA HIS A 190 -15.03 5.24 15.46
C HIS A 190 -13.92 6.08 14.83
N ASN A 191 -12.72 5.97 15.40
CA ASN A 191 -11.53 6.70 14.96
C ASN A 191 -10.45 5.78 14.38
N VAL A 192 -10.46 4.49 14.71
CA VAL A 192 -9.58 3.49 14.09
C VAL A 192 -10.41 2.30 13.65
N VAL A 193 -10.09 1.74 12.48
CA VAL A 193 -10.62 0.47 12.00
C VAL A 193 -9.45 -0.45 11.70
N ILE A 194 -9.46 -1.63 12.31
CA ILE A 194 -8.41 -2.65 12.15
C ILE A 194 -9.08 -4.00 11.93
N HIS A 195 -8.50 -4.82 11.06
CA HIS A 195 -9.00 -6.19 10.88
C HIS A 195 -8.64 -7.08 12.07
N GLY A 196 -9.55 -7.93 12.52
CA GLY A 196 -9.27 -8.92 13.55
C GLY A 196 -10.47 -9.75 13.98
N TRP A 197 -10.24 -10.69 14.91
CA TRP A 197 -11.26 -11.64 15.35
C TRP A 197 -11.49 -11.53 16.86
N PRO A 198 -12.68 -11.08 17.34
CA PRO A 198 -12.94 -10.87 18.76
C PRO A 198 -12.62 -12.06 19.67
N ASP A 199 -12.86 -13.29 19.21
CA ASP A 199 -12.52 -14.50 19.96
C ASP A 199 -11.00 -14.68 20.11
N MET A 200 -10.22 -14.46 19.04
CA MET A 200 -8.77 -14.50 19.11
C MET A 200 -8.19 -13.38 19.99
N ILE A 201 -8.83 -12.21 20.01
CA ILE A 201 -8.43 -11.09 20.88
C ILE A 201 -8.73 -11.44 22.33
N TYR A 202 -10.01 -11.59 22.69
CA TYR A 202 -10.45 -11.56 24.09
C TYR A 202 -10.40 -12.92 24.79
N LYS A 203 -10.53 -14.04 24.06
CA LYS A 203 -10.45 -15.40 24.63
C LYS A 203 -9.03 -15.97 24.52
N GLU A 204 -8.49 -16.02 23.30
CA GLU A 204 -7.19 -16.66 23.04
C GLU A 204 -6.00 -15.76 23.36
N LYS A 205 -6.18 -14.43 23.27
CA LYS A 205 -5.13 -13.41 23.42
C LYS A 205 -3.96 -13.64 22.45
N SER A 206 -4.30 -13.98 21.21
CA SER A 206 -3.30 -14.24 20.18
C SER A 206 -2.66 -12.94 19.67
N TRP A 207 -1.35 -12.93 19.41
CA TRP A 207 -0.67 -11.77 18.82
C TRP A 207 -1.03 -11.53 17.34
N VAL A 208 -1.63 -12.53 16.66
CA VAL A 208 -2.17 -12.40 15.29
C VAL A 208 -3.69 -12.17 15.27
N SER A 209 -4.30 -11.90 16.42
CA SER A 209 -5.74 -11.65 16.55
C SER A 209 -6.23 -10.38 15.85
N VAL A 210 -5.32 -9.45 15.54
CA VAL A 210 -5.52 -8.29 14.65
C VAL A 210 -4.33 -8.14 13.70
N ASN A 211 -4.46 -7.36 12.63
CA ASN A 211 -3.33 -7.03 11.76
C ASN A 211 -3.14 -5.51 11.57
N THR A 212 -1.97 -5.00 11.98
CA THR A 212 -1.59 -3.57 11.86
C THR A 212 -0.95 -3.22 10.51
N GLY A 213 -1.08 -4.09 9.51
CA GLY A 213 -0.64 -3.85 8.14
C GLY A 213 -1.70 -3.29 7.20
N ALA A 214 -2.94 -3.19 7.67
CA ALA A 214 -4.02 -2.49 6.97
C ALA A 214 -4.93 -1.83 8.02
N VAL A 215 -4.78 -0.52 8.24
CA VAL A 215 -5.44 0.21 9.33
C VAL A 215 -5.97 1.56 8.84
N LEU A 216 -7.26 1.83 9.05
CA LEU A 216 -7.84 3.15 8.86
C LEU A 216 -7.72 3.95 10.15
N ILE A 217 -7.25 5.19 10.06
CA ILE A 217 -7.05 6.11 11.20
C ILE A 217 -7.66 7.46 10.83
N ARG A 218 -8.62 7.93 11.62
CA ARG A 218 -9.30 9.21 11.43
C ARG A 218 -8.38 10.37 11.80
N ASN A 219 -8.37 11.45 11.03
CA ASN A 219 -7.55 12.63 11.30
C ASN A 219 -8.18 13.53 12.39
N CYS A 220 -8.05 13.13 13.65
CA CYS A 220 -8.59 13.84 14.81
C CYS A 220 -7.64 13.82 16.03
N GLN A 221 -7.90 14.66 17.03
CA GLN A 221 -7.10 14.78 18.26
C GLN A 221 -6.95 13.43 18.97
N TRP A 222 -8.05 12.67 19.10
CA TRP A 222 -8.02 11.33 19.69
C TRP A 222 -6.99 10.43 19.02
N SER A 223 -6.83 10.52 17.69
CA SER A 223 -5.86 9.69 16.95
C SER A 223 -4.43 10.15 17.19
N MET A 224 -4.18 11.46 17.33
CA MET A 224 -2.85 11.96 17.74
C MET A 224 -2.45 11.39 19.09
N ASP A 225 -3.35 11.45 20.08
CA ASP A 225 -3.11 10.93 21.42
C ASP A 225 -2.94 9.40 21.42
N PHE A 226 -3.72 8.69 20.61
CA PHE A 226 -3.62 7.24 20.49
C PHE A 226 -2.30 6.80 19.83
N LEU A 227 -1.79 7.52 18.83
CA LEU A 227 -0.47 7.27 18.24
C LEU A 227 0.65 7.43 19.28
N ASP A 228 0.56 8.43 20.16
CA ASP A 228 1.53 8.65 21.22
C ASP A 228 1.46 7.54 22.29
N VAL A 229 0.26 7.07 22.65
CA VAL A 229 0.07 5.89 23.54
C VAL A 229 0.62 4.61 22.91
N TRP A 230 0.37 4.38 21.62
CA TRP A 230 0.86 3.20 20.90
C TRP A 230 2.39 3.22 20.75
N ALA A 231 2.98 4.39 20.49
CA ALA A 231 4.43 4.62 20.49
C ALA A 231 5.06 4.44 21.88
N GLY A 232 4.29 4.47 22.97
CA GLY A 232 4.76 4.21 24.33
C GLY A 232 5.36 2.82 24.57
N MET A 233 5.16 1.89 23.63
CA MET A 233 5.76 0.53 23.62
C MET A 233 6.83 0.35 22.52
N SER A 234 7.12 1.40 21.74
CA SER A 234 8.13 1.43 20.68
C SER A 234 9.56 1.52 21.24
N PRO A 235 10.61 1.41 20.39
CA PRO A 235 12.01 1.58 20.82
C PRO A 235 12.32 2.87 21.59
N ARG A 236 11.52 3.94 21.43
CA ARG A 236 11.62 5.20 22.19
C ARG A 236 11.26 5.07 23.67
N SER A 237 10.60 3.97 24.04
CA SER A 237 10.15 3.75 25.40
C SER A 237 11.35 3.46 26.32
N PRO A 238 11.54 4.19 27.45
CA PRO A 238 12.56 3.82 28.43
C PRO A 238 12.34 2.41 29.00
N ASN A 239 11.10 1.90 28.89
CA ASN A 239 10.69 0.57 29.33
C ASN A 239 10.63 -0.45 28.19
N TYR A 240 11.24 -0.22 27.02
CA TYR A 240 11.11 -1.09 25.83
C TYR A 240 11.43 -2.58 26.10
N ALA A 241 12.47 -2.86 26.89
CA ALA A 241 12.82 -4.23 27.27
C ALA A 241 11.79 -4.88 28.23
N GLU A 242 11.14 -4.09 29.09
CA GLU A 242 10.07 -4.55 29.97
C GLU A 242 8.77 -4.79 29.19
N TRP A 243 8.43 -3.91 28.25
CA TRP A 243 7.34 -4.13 27.31
C TRP A 243 7.49 -5.45 26.54
N GLY A 244 8.72 -5.87 26.22
CA GLY A 244 8.96 -7.20 25.63
C GLY A 244 8.43 -8.34 26.53
N ARG A 245 8.73 -8.27 27.84
CA ARG A 245 8.26 -9.25 28.83
C ARG A 245 6.74 -9.18 29.05
N ILE A 246 6.19 -7.97 29.14
CA ILE A 246 4.74 -7.75 29.32
C ILE A 246 3.97 -8.29 28.12
N LEU A 247 4.41 -8.01 26.89
CA LEU A 247 3.73 -8.50 25.68
C LEU A 247 3.85 -10.02 25.55
N SER A 248 5.02 -10.61 25.78
CA SER A 248 5.20 -12.08 25.72
C SER A 248 4.52 -12.84 26.87
N SER A 249 4.18 -12.19 27.99
CA SER A 249 3.38 -12.81 29.07
C SER A 249 1.87 -12.55 28.93
N THR A 250 1.47 -11.52 28.18
CA THR A 250 0.05 -11.21 27.92
C THR A 250 -0.49 -11.99 26.71
N LEU A 251 0.34 -12.20 25.68
CA LEU A 251 -0.06 -12.79 24.40
C LEU A 251 0.44 -14.24 24.29
N THR A 252 -0.50 -15.17 24.10
CA THR A 252 -0.28 -16.62 24.36
C THR A 252 0.64 -17.32 23.36
N ASP A 253 0.72 -16.82 22.13
CA ASP A 253 1.42 -17.40 20.99
C ASP A 253 2.53 -16.49 20.42
N LYS A 254 2.89 -15.40 21.13
CA LYS A 254 3.91 -14.44 20.71
C LYS A 254 5.32 -15.05 20.78
N LYS A 255 5.84 -15.47 19.62
CA LYS A 255 7.18 -16.07 19.47
C LYS A 255 8.35 -15.07 19.64
N SER A 256 8.19 -13.81 19.24
CA SER A 256 9.26 -12.79 19.32
C SER A 256 9.27 -12.10 20.69
N PRO A 257 10.40 -12.06 21.42
CA PRO A 257 10.51 -11.38 22.72
C PRO A 257 10.65 -9.85 22.61
N ARG A 258 10.78 -9.30 21.39
CA ARG A 258 10.83 -7.85 21.17
C ARG A 258 9.41 -7.29 21.01
N PRO A 259 9.12 -6.07 21.50
CA PRO A 259 7.89 -5.38 21.14
C PRO A 259 7.82 -5.10 19.64
N ASP A 260 6.66 -5.40 19.09
CA ASP A 260 6.22 -5.00 17.76
C ASP A 260 4.88 -4.28 17.89
N GLU A 261 4.57 -3.45 16.92
CA GLU A 261 3.42 -2.56 16.96
C GLU A 261 2.10 -3.33 16.88
N GLN A 262 2.05 -4.50 16.23
CA GLN A 262 0.88 -5.38 16.23
C GLN A 262 0.58 -5.91 17.64
N SER A 263 1.59 -6.48 18.31
CA SER A 263 1.48 -6.97 19.69
C SER A 263 1.10 -5.86 20.65
N ALA A 264 1.68 -4.67 20.51
CA ALA A 264 1.33 -3.49 21.29
C ALA A 264 -0.14 -3.08 21.08
N PHE A 265 -0.65 -3.16 19.84
CA PHE A 265 -2.04 -2.86 19.52
C PHE A 265 -3.00 -3.89 20.17
N VAL A 266 -2.70 -5.19 20.10
CA VAL A 266 -3.49 -6.23 20.80
C VAL A 266 -3.49 -6.00 22.31
N TYR A 267 -2.35 -5.61 22.90
CA TYR A 267 -2.29 -5.26 24.31
C TYR A 267 -3.19 -4.06 24.64
N LEU A 268 -3.23 -3.01 23.80
CA LEU A 268 -4.12 -1.87 23.99
C LEU A 268 -5.61 -2.25 23.89
N LEU A 269 -5.98 -3.20 23.03
CA LEU A 269 -7.35 -3.75 22.99
C LEU A 269 -7.70 -4.56 24.25
N LEU A 270 -6.73 -5.25 24.84
CA LEU A 270 -6.91 -6.10 26.02
C LEU A 270 -6.84 -5.36 27.37
N LYS A 271 -6.08 -4.26 27.42
CA LYS A 271 -5.64 -3.60 28.67
C LYS A 271 -5.78 -2.07 28.65
N GLY A 272 -6.09 -1.47 27.50
CA GLY A 272 -6.28 -0.03 27.38
C GLY A 272 -7.59 0.44 28.02
N ASP A 273 -7.59 1.70 28.45
CA ASP A 273 -8.80 2.37 28.93
C ASP A 273 -9.92 2.37 27.89
N ARG A 274 -11.17 2.40 28.36
CA ARG A 274 -12.36 2.52 27.49
C ARG A 274 -12.35 3.74 26.57
N LYS A 275 -11.71 4.85 26.96
CA LYS A 275 -11.52 6.01 26.07
C LYS A 275 -10.78 5.66 24.77
N TRP A 276 -9.98 4.59 24.77
CA TRP A 276 -9.33 4.05 23.57
C TRP A 276 -10.18 2.96 22.93
N THR A 277 -10.54 1.93 23.68
CA THR A 277 -11.18 0.73 23.10
C THR A 277 -12.57 1.00 22.54
N ASP A 278 -13.36 1.88 23.17
CA ASP A 278 -14.69 2.27 22.67
C ASP A 278 -14.64 3.08 21.34
N ARG A 279 -13.44 3.43 20.83
CA ARG A 279 -13.23 4.17 19.56
C ARG A 279 -12.51 3.35 18.48
N ILE A 280 -12.15 2.10 18.77
CA ILE A 280 -11.50 1.19 17.82
C ILE A 280 -12.53 0.16 17.32
N TYR A 281 -12.79 0.15 16.01
CA TYR A 281 -13.61 -0.87 15.37
C TYR A 281 -12.75 -2.07 14.94
N VAL A 282 -13.13 -3.27 15.38
CA VAL A 282 -12.52 -4.53 14.93
C VAL A 282 -13.35 -5.08 13.78
N GLU A 283 -12.84 -4.97 12.56
CA GLU A 283 -13.51 -5.40 11.34
C GLU A 283 -13.25 -6.88 11.03
N ASN A 284 -14.32 -7.63 10.72
CA ASN A 284 -14.28 -9.05 10.40
C ASN A 284 -15.27 -9.49 9.30
N GLU A 285 -16.08 -8.58 8.74
CA GLU A 285 -17.04 -8.87 7.67
C GLU A 285 -16.42 -8.85 6.26
N TYR A 286 -15.21 -8.31 6.14
CA TYR A 286 -14.39 -8.37 4.92
C TYR A 286 -12.89 -8.32 5.24
N SER A 287 -12.08 -8.77 4.28
CA SER A 287 -10.62 -8.77 4.33
C SER A 287 -10.03 -7.36 4.24
N LEU A 288 -10.24 -6.50 5.25
CA LEU A 288 -9.45 -5.27 5.43
C LEU A 288 -7.96 -5.64 5.57
N HIS A 289 -7.68 -6.76 6.21
CA HIS A 289 -6.50 -7.59 5.98
C HIS A 289 -6.98 -9.00 5.61
N GLY A 290 -6.38 -9.60 4.59
CA GLY A 290 -6.63 -10.99 4.21
C GLY A 290 -5.33 -11.79 4.15
N TYR A 291 -5.23 -12.83 4.97
CA TYR A 291 -4.03 -13.68 5.03
C TYR A 291 -3.82 -14.46 3.72
N TRP A 292 -2.70 -14.18 3.02
CA TRP A 292 -2.46 -14.62 1.65
C TRP A 292 -2.60 -16.14 1.43
N LEU A 293 -2.16 -16.95 2.40
CA LEU A 293 -2.12 -18.41 2.30
C LEU A 293 -3.52 -19.01 2.14
N GLY A 294 -4.53 -18.40 2.78
CA GLY A 294 -5.95 -18.78 2.66
C GLY A 294 -6.66 -18.18 1.44
N ILE A 295 -5.95 -17.41 0.60
CA ILE A 295 -6.52 -16.63 -0.50
C ILE A 295 -5.98 -17.06 -1.87
N VAL A 296 -4.66 -17.14 -2.03
CA VAL A 296 -3.99 -17.24 -3.35
C VAL A 296 -4.41 -18.48 -4.16
N GLY A 297 -4.75 -19.59 -3.49
CA GLY A 297 -5.25 -20.81 -4.13
C GLY A 297 -6.68 -20.71 -4.70
N LYS A 298 -7.43 -19.64 -4.37
CA LYS A 298 -8.84 -19.46 -4.74
C LYS A 298 -9.04 -18.53 -5.95
N PHE A 299 -8.01 -17.83 -6.42
CA PHE A 299 -8.14 -16.78 -7.42
C PHE A 299 -8.83 -17.23 -8.72
N GLU A 300 -8.53 -18.42 -9.23
CA GLU A 300 -9.18 -18.98 -10.42
C GLU A 300 -10.68 -19.24 -10.19
N ARG A 301 -11.06 -19.76 -9.01
CA ARG A 301 -12.46 -19.97 -8.60
C ARG A 301 -13.22 -18.64 -8.48
N ILE A 302 -12.59 -17.64 -7.87
CA ILE A 302 -13.14 -16.29 -7.71
C ILE A 302 -13.32 -15.63 -9.09
N ALA A 303 -12.29 -15.68 -9.95
CA ALA A 303 -12.36 -15.14 -11.31
C ALA A 303 -13.51 -15.78 -12.12
N ALA A 304 -13.65 -17.12 -12.05
CA ALA A 304 -14.74 -17.83 -12.71
C ALA A 304 -16.12 -17.36 -12.20
N LYS A 305 -16.30 -17.18 -10.89
CA LYS A 305 -17.57 -16.72 -10.30
C LYS A 305 -17.92 -15.28 -10.70
N TYR A 306 -16.96 -14.36 -10.71
CA TYR A 306 -17.19 -13.01 -11.21
C TYR A 306 -17.50 -13.02 -12.73
N SER A 307 -16.82 -13.84 -13.53
CA SER A 307 -17.17 -14.03 -14.95
C SER A 307 -18.58 -14.61 -15.15
N GLU A 308 -19.04 -15.52 -14.29
CA GLU A 308 -20.43 -16.02 -14.33
C GLU A 308 -21.46 -14.91 -14.06
N ILE A 309 -21.17 -13.98 -13.15
CA ILE A 309 -22.02 -12.81 -12.89
C ILE A 309 -22.05 -11.90 -14.12
N GLU A 310 -20.88 -11.54 -14.66
CA GLU A 310 -20.81 -10.68 -15.85
C GLU A 310 -21.56 -11.29 -17.05
N ARG A 311 -21.47 -12.62 -17.29
CA ARG A 311 -22.24 -13.26 -18.38
C ARG A 311 -23.76 -13.07 -18.25
N ARG A 312 -24.28 -13.06 -17.01
CA ARG A 312 -25.72 -12.91 -16.73
C ARG A 312 -26.17 -11.45 -16.79
N VAL A 313 -25.34 -10.53 -16.32
CA VAL A 313 -25.69 -9.11 -16.11
C VAL A 313 -25.15 -8.26 -17.26
N LYS A 314 -26.04 -7.82 -18.17
CA LYS A 314 -25.64 -7.08 -19.39
C LYS A 314 -24.88 -5.78 -19.10
N GLY A 315 -25.22 -5.06 -18.02
CA GLY A 315 -24.52 -3.83 -17.61
C GLY A 315 -23.03 -4.09 -17.36
N LEU A 316 -22.73 -5.17 -16.63
CA LEU A 316 -21.37 -5.61 -16.30
C LEU A 316 -20.53 -6.13 -17.48
N ARG A 317 -21.07 -6.23 -18.70
CA ARG A 317 -20.28 -6.53 -19.92
C ARG A 317 -19.97 -5.28 -20.75
N ARG A 318 -20.70 -4.18 -20.53
CA ARG A 318 -20.52 -2.93 -21.25
C ARG A 318 -19.13 -2.35 -20.97
N ARG A 319 -18.44 -1.89 -22.01
CA ARG A 319 -17.23 -1.06 -21.89
C ARG A 319 -17.60 0.35 -21.43
N HIS A 320 -16.81 0.91 -20.52
CA HIS A 320 -16.94 2.26 -19.97
C HIS A 320 -15.55 2.88 -19.82
N ALA A 321 -15.47 4.20 -19.63
CA ALA A 321 -14.22 4.84 -19.23
C ALA A 321 -13.89 4.46 -17.77
N GLU A 322 -12.60 4.37 -17.41
CA GLU A 322 -12.18 4.04 -16.03
C GLU A 322 -12.81 5.02 -15.01
N VAL A 323 -12.84 6.31 -15.36
CA VAL A 323 -13.46 7.40 -14.56
C VAL A 323 -14.97 7.29 -14.39
N ASP A 324 -15.67 6.51 -15.22
CA ASP A 324 -17.13 6.24 -15.14
C ASP A 324 -17.41 4.84 -14.56
N GLY A 325 -16.44 4.26 -13.84
CA GLY A 325 -16.54 2.91 -13.28
C GLY A 325 -17.51 2.77 -12.09
N GLY A 326 -17.99 3.85 -11.49
CA GLY A 326 -18.78 3.82 -10.24
C GLY A 326 -20.08 3.01 -10.35
N GLY A 327 -20.87 3.25 -11.41
CA GLY A 327 -22.12 2.51 -11.63
C GLY A 327 -21.92 1.01 -11.81
N ARG A 328 -20.82 0.62 -12.48
CA ARG A 328 -20.40 -0.78 -12.64
C ARG A 328 -19.98 -1.41 -11.30
N ARG A 329 -19.16 -0.71 -10.50
CA ARG A 329 -18.70 -1.19 -9.18
C ARG A 329 -19.90 -1.49 -8.28
N ALA A 330 -20.85 -0.55 -8.19
CA ALA A 330 -22.10 -0.72 -7.47
C ALA A 330 -22.99 -1.87 -8.01
N GLU A 331 -23.09 -2.05 -9.34
CA GLU A 331 -23.82 -3.17 -9.94
C GLU A 331 -23.16 -4.52 -9.63
N MET A 332 -21.83 -4.62 -9.70
CA MET A 332 -21.07 -5.82 -9.34
C MET A 332 -21.27 -6.19 -7.87
N TRP A 333 -21.19 -5.20 -6.96
CA TRP A 333 -21.37 -5.41 -5.54
C TRP A 333 -22.73 -6.04 -5.20
N ARG A 334 -23.83 -5.58 -5.81
CA ARG A 334 -25.18 -6.16 -5.61
C ARG A 334 -25.25 -7.66 -5.89
N HIS A 335 -24.41 -8.18 -6.80
CA HIS A 335 -24.35 -9.59 -7.16
C HIS A 335 -23.26 -10.37 -6.41
N ALA A 336 -22.19 -9.71 -5.96
CA ALA A 336 -21.05 -10.34 -5.29
C ALA A 336 -21.11 -10.29 -3.75
N ALA A 337 -21.89 -9.39 -3.14
CA ALA A 337 -21.91 -9.17 -1.70
C ALA A 337 -22.21 -10.44 -0.89
N GLY A 338 -23.17 -11.24 -1.34
CA GLY A 338 -23.55 -12.52 -0.73
C GLY A 338 -22.59 -13.69 -1.00
N GLY A 339 -21.48 -13.48 -1.73
CA GLY A 339 -20.52 -14.52 -2.07
C GLY A 339 -19.61 -14.97 -0.92
N GLY A 340 -19.59 -14.20 0.18
CA GLY A 340 -18.86 -14.51 1.41
C GLY A 340 -17.33 -14.56 1.25
N GLU A 341 -16.65 -14.58 2.39
CA GLU A 341 -15.21 -14.83 2.49
C GLU A 341 -14.94 -16.14 3.27
N GLY A 342 -13.68 -16.49 3.51
CA GLY A 342 -13.29 -17.77 4.13
C GLY A 342 -13.07 -18.91 3.13
N PRO A 343 -13.07 -20.19 3.58
CA PRO A 343 -12.68 -21.34 2.76
C PRO A 343 -13.57 -21.57 1.52
N GLU A 344 -14.89 -21.55 1.70
CA GLU A 344 -15.86 -21.70 0.59
C GLU A 344 -16.32 -20.38 -0.05
N GLY A 345 -15.97 -19.25 0.57
CA GLY A 345 -16.23 -17.93 0.03
C GLY A 345 -15.64 -17.73 -1.36
N TRP A 346 -16.37 -17.01 -2.20
CA TRP A 346 -15.97 -16.66 -3.56
C TRP A 346 -16.04 -15.16 -3.87
N ARG A 347 -16.43 -14.32 -2.91
CA ARG A 347 -16.21 -12.87 -3.00
C ARG A 347 -14.69 -12.62 -3.06
N ARG A 348 -14.26 -11.63 -3.85
CA ARG A 348 -12.85 -11.20 -3.82
C ARG A 348 -12.53 -10.67 -2.43
N PRO A 349 -11.38 -11.03 -1.83
CA PRO A 349 -10.90 -10.36 -0.64
C PRO A 349 -10.43 -8.95 -1.03
N PHE A 350 -10.80 -7.95 -0.23
CA PHE A 350 -10.39 -6.56 -0.48
C PHE A 350 -8.87 -6.41 -0.47
N VAL A 351 -8.21 -6.80 0.63
CA VAL A 351 -6.74 -6.83 0.75
C VAL A 351 -6.23 -8.26 0.84
N THR A 352 -5.17 -8.59 0.11
CA THR A 352 -4.34 -9.79 0.29
C THR A 352 -2.98 -9.35 0.82
N HIS A 353 -2.61 -9.76 2.03
CA HIS A 353 -1.40 -9.36 2.74
C HIS A 353 -0.44 -10.55 2.89
N PHE A 354 0.79 -10.40 2.37
CA PHE A 354 1.85 -11.41 2.35
C PHE A 354 2.68 -11.47 3.64
N THR A 355 2.00 -11.37 4.79
CA THR A 355 2.60 -11.38 6.13
C THR A 355 3.66 -12.48 6.28
N GLY A 356 4.90 -12.09 6.51
CA GLY A 356 6.03 -13.01 6.70
C GLY A 356 6.71 -13.50 5.41
N CYS A 357 6.37 -12.99 4.23
CA CYS A 357 7.07 -13.30 2.98
C CYS A 357 8.26 -12.37 2.66
N GLN A 358 8.45 -11.31 3.46
CA GLN A 358 9.59 -10.38 3.48
C GLN A 358 10.32 -10.17 2.12
N PRO A 359 9.64 -9.71 1.07
CA PRO A 359 10.20 -9.65 -0.29
C PRO A 359 11.52 -8.87 -0.37
N CYS A 360 11.72 -7.89 0.51
CA CYS A 360 12.91 -7.06 0.50
C CYS A 360 14.16 -7.70 1.13
N SER A 361 14.01 -8.56 2.15
CA SER A 361 15.15 -9.34 2.67
C SER A 361 15.43 -10.56 1.80
N GLY A 362 14.38 -11.18 1.24
CA GLY A 362 14.45 -12.49 0.57
C GLY A 362 14.26 -13.66 1.53
N ASP A 363 14.14 -13.39 2.84
CA ASP A 363 13.75 -14.37 3.85
C ASP A 363 12.23 -14.58 3.81
N HIS A 364 11.74 -15.63 4.47
CA HIS A 364 10.31 -15.79 4.75
C HIS A 364 10.09 -16.58 6.06
N SER A 365 8.85 -16.65 6.55
CA SER A 365 8.50 -17.53 7.67
C SER A 365 8.91 -18.98 7.36
N PRO A 366 9.51 -19.73 8.29
CA PRO A 366 9.83 -21.15 8.08
C PRO A 366 8.59 -22.02 7.87
N ASP A 367 7.40 -21.51 8.20
CA ASP A 367 6.12 -22.15 7.93
C ASP A 367 5.77 -22.17 6.41
N TYR A 368 6.45 -21.37 5.59
CA TYR A 368 6.25 -21.28 4.15
C TYR A 368 7.29 -22.10 3.38
N LYS A 369 6.86 -22.74 2.29
CA LYS A 369 7.68 -23.70 1.54
C LYS A 369 8.18 -23.11 0.22
N GLY A 370 9.49 -23.18 0.00
CA GLY A 370 10.13 -22.83 -1.28
C GLY A 370 9.73 -21.44 -1.80
N ASP A 371 9.41 -21.36 -3.08
CA ASP A 371 9.04 -20.13 -3.79
C ASP A 371 7.57 -19.68 -3.59
N SER A 372 6.81 -20.34 -2.70
CA SER A 372 5.36 -20.11 -2.55
C SER A 372 4.99 -18.64 -2.28
N CYS A 373 5.81 -17.92 -1.52
CA CYS A 373 5.67 -16.47 -1.34
C CYS A 373 5.79 -15.70 -2.66
N TRP A 374 6.82 -15.98 -3.47
CA TRP A 374 7.06 -15.30 -4.75
C TRP A 374 5.94 -15.57 -5.75
N VAL A 375 5.62 -16.86 -5.94
CA VAL A 375 4.54 -17.31 -6.82
C VAL A 375 3.19 -16.75 -6.37
N GLY A 376 2.97 -16.64 -5.06
CA GLY A 376 1.76 -16.05 -4.50
C GLY A 376 1.65 -14.54 -4.75
N MET A 377 2.72 -13.79 -4.51
CA MET A 377 2.77 -12.34 -4.77
C MET A 377 2.53 -12.05 -6.25
N GLU A 378 3.19 -12.75 -7.17
CA GLU A 378 2.97 -12.58 -8.61
C GLU A 378 1.53 -12.89 -9.02
N ARG A 379 0.95 -13.99 -8.54
CA ARG A 379 -0.45 -14.36 -8.82
C ARG A 379 -1.44 -13.32 -8.32
N ALA A 380 -1.25 -12.79 -7.11
CA ALA A 380 -2.11 -11.77 -6.53
C ALA A 380 -2.00 -10.42 -7.26
N LEU A 381 -0.78 -9.99 -7.58
CA LEU A 381 -0.54 -8.80 -8.41
C LEU A 381 -1.20 -8.96 -9.78
N ASN A 382 -1.04 -10.11 -10.45
CA ASN A 382 -1.65 -10.39 -11.75
C ASN A 382 -3.20 -10.48 -11.68
N PHE A 383 -3.74 -10.96 -10.55
CA PHE A 383 -5.20 -11.05 -10.31
C PHE A 383 -5.85 -9.67 -10.14
N ALA A 384 -5.18 -8.76 -9.44
CA ALA A 384 -5.60 -7.37 -9.33
C ALA A 384 -5.42 -6.60 -10.65
N ASP A 385 -4.23 -6.71 -11.28
CA ASP A 385 -3.89 -6.05 -12.55
C ASP A 385 -4.86 -6.45 -13.70
N ASN A 386 -5.37 -7.69 -13.70
CA ASN A 386 -6.42 -8.11 -14.64
C ASN A 386 -7.73 -7.32 -14.52
N GLN A 387 -8.08 -6.83 -13.33
CA GLN A 387 -9.29 -6.02 -13.13
C GLN A 387 -9.11 -4.61 -13.70
N VAL A 388 -7.90 -4.05 -13.57
CA VAL A 388 -7.49 -2.76 -14.17
C VAL A 388 -7.41 -2.87 -15.69
N LEU A 389 -6.62 -3.81 -16.21
CA LEU A 389 -6.36 -3.98 -17.64
C LEU A 389 -7.63 -4.27 -18.46
N ARG A 390 -8.67 -4.86 -17.83
CA ARG A 390 -9.99 -5.07 -18.45
C ARG A 390 -10.59 -3.76 -18.98
N ASN A 391 -10.40 -2.64 -18.28
CA ASN A 391 -10.89 -1.32 -18.72
C ASN A 391 -10.13 -0.81 -19.96
N TYR A 392 -8.86 -1.21 -20.12
CA TYR A 392 -8.02 -0.92 -21.28
C TYR A 392 -8.18 -1.96 -22.40
N GLY A 393 -9.06 -2.95 -22.24
CA GLY A 393 -9.36 -3.96 -23.25
C GLY A 393 -8.39 -5.15 -23.28
N PHE A 394 -7.61 -5.41 -22.22
CA PHE A 394 -6.65 -6.52 -22.16
C PHE A 394 -6.78 -7.33 -20.86
N MET A 395 -6.48 -8.63 -20.92
CA MET A 395 -6.35 -9.48 -19.73
C MET A 395 -5.26 -10.55 -19.92
N ARG A 396 -4.67 -11.01 -18.82
CA ARG A 396 -3.80 -12.19 -18.75
C ARG A 396 -4.67 -13.45 -18.79
N PRO A 397 -4.34 -14.44 -19.64
CA PRO A 397 -5.07 -15.72 -19.68
C PRO A 397 -4.69 -16.66 -18.52
N ASP A 398 -3.56 -16.42 -17.86
CA ASP A 398 -3.04 -17.20 -16.73
C ASP A 398 -2.37 -16.24 -15.73
N LEU A 399 -2.67 -16.42 -14.44
CA LEU A 399 -2.09 -15.64 -13.34
C LEU A 399 -0.62 -15.94 -13.09
N LYS A 400 -0.08 -17.05 -13.63
CA LYS A 400 1.35 -17.37 -13.59
C LYS A 400 2.17 -16.65 -14.67
N ASN A 401 1.54 -15.91 -15.60
CA ASN A 401 2.24 -15.26 -16.71
C ASN A 401 2.32 -13.74 -16.56
N GLY A 402 3.51 -13.25 -16.21
CA GLY A 402 3.81 -11.84 -15.98
C GLY A 402 3.84 -10.92 -17.22
N SER A 403 3.88 -11.45 -18.45
CA SER A 403 4.07 -10.63 -19.66
C SER A 403 3.00 -10.79 -20.76
N ARG A 404 2.36 -11.95 -20.88
CA ARG A 404 1.44 -12.25 -21.99
C ARG A 404 0.02 -11.75 -21.73
N LEU A 405 -0.36 -10.66 -22.41
CA LEU A 405 -1.73 -10.18 -22.48
C LEU A 405 -2.47 -10.71 -23.71
N ARG A 406 -3.81 -10.73 -23.64
CA ARG A 406 -4.71 -10.94 -24.78
C ARG A 406 -5.77 -9.82 -24.80
N PRO A 407 -6.15 -9.30 -25.98
CA PRO A 407 -7.31 -8.42 -26.10
C PRO A 407 -8.57 -9.14 -25.62
N VAL A 408 -9.42 -8.46 -24.86
CA VAL A 408 -10.76 -8.98 -24.54
C VAL A 408 -11.75 -8.62 -25.66
N PRO A 409 -12.66 -9.53 -26.05
CA PRO A 409 -13.75 -9.25 -26.99
C PRO A 409 -14.58 -8.01 -26.61
N PHE A 410 -15.34 -7.46 -27.57
CA PHE A 410 -16.20 -6.29 -27.34
C PHE A 410 -17.15 -6.46 -26.15
N ASP A 411 -17.75 -7.65 -26.05
CA ASP A 411 -18.85 -8.01 -25.14
C ASP A 411 -18.40 -9.04 -24.07
N TYR A 412 -17.12 -9.02 -23.67
CA TYR A 412 -16.52 -9.99 -22.74
C TYR A 412 -17.11 -9.91 -21.31
N PRO A 413 -17.27 -11.06 -20.61
CA PRO A 413 -17.19 -12.42 -21.11
C PRO A 413 -18.38 -12.75 -22.04
N VAL A 414 -18.08 -13.46 -23.12
CA VAL A 414 -19.09 -13.84 -24.13
C VAL A 414 -20.23 -14.60 -23.46
N LYS A 415 -21.46 -14.22 -23.78
CA LYS A 415 -22.67 -14.90 -23.30
C LYS A 415 -22.69 -16.33 -23.84
N ILE A 416 -23.00 -17.29 -22.96
CA ILE A 416 -23.30 -18.69 -23.35
C ILE A 416 -24.73 -18.71 -23.91
#